data_AF-L7W8Y7-F1
#
_entry.id   AF-L7W8Y7-F1
#
_cell.length_a   1.000
_cell.length_b   1.000
_cell.length_c   1.000
_cell.angle_alpha   90.00
_cell.angle_beta   90.00
_cell.angle_gamma   90.00
#
_symmetry.space_group_name_H-M   'P 1'
#
loop_
_entity.id
_entity.type
_entity.pdbx_description
1 polymer ?
#
loop_
_entity_poly.entity_id
_entity_poly.type
_entity_poly.pdbx_seq_one_letter_code
_entity_poly.pdbx_strand_id
1 'polypeptide(L)'
;MKYIILFFMVMNLNSCQSQKISPYEERVYDFLNEVYKSENRDLKTSEVGYIDSFNHLDKSTEDLNDDLLKTLLNRATSYNQLKIPDSVLNYKNWKVLKCLTTTEKFDQNKILTSKLRFVDSKTNHDDIKIIYIKGILFYGNYVIIITNHGGTIPIARLYKKEGQNYQFITITSYPPLGDE
;
A
#
# COMPACT_ATOMS: atom_id res chain seq x y z
N MET A 1 4.70 -48.66 38.74
CA MET A 1 4.94 -48.81 37.29
C MET A 1 3.62 -48.65 36.55
N LYS A 2 3.70 -47.94 35.42
CA LYS A 2 2.69 -47.75 34.35
C LYS A 2 1.78 -46.52 34.45
N TYR A 3 1.98 -45.66 33.43
CA TYR A 3 1.12 -44.60 32.88
C TYR A 3 1.15 -43.21 33.54
N ILE A 4 2.29 -42.52 33.47
CA ILE A 4 2.33 -41.04 33.52
C ILE A 4 3.29 -40.52 32.44
N ILE A 5 3.10 -40.87 31.16
CA ILE A 5 3.80 -40.18 30.06
C ILE A 5 2.92 -40.26 28.80
N LEU A 6 1.77 -39.60 28.81
CA LEU A 6 1.05 -39.27 27.58
C LEU A 6 0.07 -38.12 27.84
N PHE A 7 0.55 -36.87 27.90
CA PHE A 7 -0.26 -35.72 27.44
C PHE A 7 0.40 -34.33 27.39
N PHE A 8 1.57 -34.07 27.99
CA PHE A 8 2.01 -32.67 28.21
C PHE A 8 3.24 -32.17 27.44
N MET A 9 3.62 -32.85 26.36
CA MET A 9 4.61 -32.26 25.43
C MET A 9 4.16 -32.32 23.97
N VAL A 10 2.87 -32.04 23.76
CA VAL A 10 2.47 -31.11 22.70
C VAL A 10 2.94 -29.72 23.15
N MET A 11 4.25 -29.55 23.32
CA MET A 11 4.85 -28.24 23.32
C MET A 11 4.67 -27.76 21.89
N ASN A 12 3.61 -26.97 21.70
CA ASN A 12 3.63 -25.71 20.98
C ASN A 12 4.96 -25.43 20.26
N LEU A 13 5.26 -26.22 19.24
CA LEU A 13 5.76 -25.69 18.00
C LEU A 13 4.60 -24.88 17.41
N ASN A 14 4.26 -23.77 18.08
CA ASN A 14 4.12 -22.51 17.37
C ASN A 14 5.49 -22.26 16.75
N SER A 15 5.85 -23.06 15.75
CA SER A 15 6.66 -22.57 14.67
C SER A 15 5.81 -21.43 14.14
N CYS A 16 6.09 -20.24 14.68
CA CYS A 16 5.91 -19.00 13.97
C CYS A 16 6.80 -19.20 12.73
N GLN A 17 6.31 -19.97 11.75
CA GLN A 17 6.84 -19.99 10.42
C GLN A 17 6.55 -18.58 9.95
N SER A 18 7.49 -17.68 10.23
CA SER A 18 7.50 -16.36 9.63
C SER A 18 7.42 -16.63 8.14
N GLN A 19 6.25 -16.41 7.58
CA GLN A 19 6.00 -16.62 6.16
C GLN A 19 7.03 -15.75 5.45
N LYS A 20 7.90 -16.35 4.63
CA LYS A 20 8.92 -15.61 3.89
C LYS A 20 8.20 -14.61 3.00
N ILE A 21 8.33 -13.33 3.33
CA ILE A 21 7.82 -12.23 2.51
C ILE A 21 8.78 -11.94 1.37
N SER A 22 8.23 -11.51 0.24
CA SER A 22 9.03 -11.02 -0.88
C SER A 22 9.69 -9.67 -0.56
N PRO A 23 10.82 -9.32 -1.24
CA PRO A 23 11.41 -7.98 -1.14
C PRO A 23 10.46 -6.85 -1.56
N TYR A 24 9.51 -7.15 -2.46
CA TYR A 24 8.48 -6.20 -2.87
C TYR A 24 7.50 -5.92 -1.72
N GLU A 25 6.97 -6.96 -1.06
CA GLU A 25 6.08 -6.80 0.09
C GLU A 25 6.77 -6.09 1.25
N GLU A 26 8.06 -6.37 1.50
CA GLU A 26 8.84 -5.63 2.51
C GLU A 26 8.83 -4.13 2.22
N ARG A 27 9.09 -3.73 0.97
CA ARG A 27 9.01 -2.33 0.53
C ARG A 27 7.60 -1.74 0.66
N VAL A 28 6.55 -2.55 0.49
CA VAL A 28 5.16 -2.12 0.71
C VAL A 28 4.96 -1.76 2.18
N TYR A 29 5.38 -2.61 3.13
CA TYR A 29 5.27 -2.30 4.55
C TYR A 29 6.06 -1.05 4.92
N ASP A 30 7.30 -0.91 4.44
CA ASP A 30 8.12 0.29 4.67
C ASP A 30 7.42 1.55 4.17
N PHE A 31 6.87 1.50 2.95
CA PHE A 31 6.15 2.61 2.34
C PHE A 31 4.89 2.99 3.12
N LEU A 32 4.06 2.01 3.48
CA LEU A 32 2.84 2.25 4.24
C LEU A 32 3.14 2.78 5.64
N ASN A 33 4.13 2.21 6.32
CA ASN A 33 4.54 2.69 7.64
C ASN A 33 4.98 4.15 7.61
N GLU A 34 5.69 4.56 6.55
CA GLU A 34 6.20 5.91 6.45
C GLU A 34 5.17 6.93 5.98
N VAL A 35 4.41 6.63 4.92
CA VAL A 35 3.37 7.55 4.42
C VAL A 35 2.25 7.76 5.44
N TYR A 36 2.00 6.76 6.28
CA TYR A 36 1.04 6.85 7.38
C TYR A 36 1.73 7.04 8.75
N LYS A 37 3.03 7.39 8.77
CA LYS A 37 3.75 7.78 9.99
C LYS A 37 3.23 9.12 10.49
N SER A 38 3.01 9.23 11.78
CA SER A 38 2.47 10.43 12.40
C SER A 38 3.58 11.42 12.77
N GLU A 39 3.93 12.36 11.89
CA GLU A 39 4.73 13.54 12.28
C GLU A 39 4.23 14.82 11.59
N ASN A 40 3.00 15.26 11.89
CA ASN A 40 2.69 16.69 12.10
C ASN A 40 1.30 16.92 12.69
N ARG A 41 1.27 17.91 13.58
CA ARG A 41 0.15 18.41 14.39
C ARG A 41 -0.92 19.00 13.46
N ASP A 42 -2.20 18.70 13.70
CA ASP A 42 -3.43 19.43 13.27
C ASP A 42 -4.54 18.58 12.64
N LEU A 43 -4.33 17.29 12.37
CA LEU A 43 -5.44 16.38 12.07
C LEU A 43 -6.02 15.82 13.36
N LYS A 44 -6.96 16.56 13.97
CA LYS A 44 -7.83 16.14 15.10
C LYS A 44 -8.83 15.04 14.67
N THR A 45 -8.43 14.11 13.81
CA THR A 45 -9.26 12.96 13.48
C THR A 45 -8.59 11.73 14.07
N SER A 46 -9.29 11.07 14.99
CA SER A 46 -8.98 9.74 15.51
C SER A 46 -9.13 8.64 14.44
N GLU A 47 -9.08 9.02 13.17
CA GLU A 47 -9.40 8.14 12.05
C GLU A 47 -8.20 7.25 11.78
N VAL A 48 -8.29 6.03 12.30
CA VAL A 48 -7.54 4.89 11.79
C VAL A 48 -7.94 4.74 10.32
N GLY A 49 -7.00 4.89 9.39
CA GLY A 49 -7.20 4.51 8.00
C GLY A 49 -7.40 2.99 7.94
N TYR A 50 -8.52 2.56 7.37
CA TYR A 50 -8.81 1.14 7.19
C TYR A 50 -8.47 0.73 5.77
N ILE A 51 -7.68 -0.33 5.64
CA ILE A 51 -7.31 -0.92 4.35
C ILE A 51 -7.78 -2.38 4.35
N ASP A 52 -8.15 -2.89 3.17
CA ASP A 52 -8.42 -4.31 3.03
C ASP A 52 -7.19 -5.16 3.39
N SER A 53 -7.39 -6.17 4.23
CA SER A 53 -6.35 -7.10 4.66
C SER A 53 -5.90 -8.06 3.56
N PHE A 54 -6.67 -8.25 2.50
CA PHE A 54 -6.25 -9.10 1.39
C PHE A 54 -5.21 -8.39 0.50
N ASN A 55 -4.12 -9.09 0.23
CA ASN A 55 -3.05 -8.64 -0.64
C ASN A 55 -3.33 -9.10 -2.08
N HIS A 56 -3.59 -8.13 -2.96
CA HIS A 56 -3.79 -8.34 -4.40
C HIS A 56 -2.75 -7.61 -5.25
N LEU A 57 -1.62 -7.26 -4.64
CA LEU A 57 -0.64 -6.38 -5.26
C LEU A 57 0.17 -7.04 -6.36
N ASP A 58 0.14 -8.37 -6.50
CA ASP A 58 0.70 -9.10 -7.64
C ASP A 58 0.12 -8.62 -8.98
N LYS A 59 -1.13 -8.15 -8.97
CA LYS A 59 -1.85 -7.63 -10.15
C LYS A 59 -1.76 -6.11 -10.33
N SER A 60 -0.96 -5.41 -9.53
CA SER A 60 -0.90 -3.94 -9.50
C SER A 60 -0.73 -3.29 -10.89
N THR A 61 0.01 -3.91 -11.81
CA THR A 61 0.21 -3.41 -13.17
C THR A 61 -0.94 -3.69 -14.13
N GLU A 62 -1.63 -4.82 -13.93
CA GLU A 62 -2.76 -5.27 -14.75
C GLU A 62 -4.00 -4.43 -14.46
N ASP A 63 -4.29 -4.19 -13.19
CA ASP A 63 -5.47 -3.45 -12.71
C ASP A 63 -5.32 -1.92 -12.82
N LEU A 64 -4.21 -1.47 -13.39
CA LEU A 64 -3.85 -0.07 -13.50
C LEU A 64 -4.54 0.60 -14.69
N ASN A 65 -5.44 1.54 -14.39
CA ASN A 65 -6.09 2.37 -15.39
C ASN A 65 -5.05 3.29 -16.08
N ASP A 66 -4.89 3.11 -17.39
CA ASP A 66 -3.90 3.84 -18.19
C ASP A 66 -4.13 5.35 -18.22
N ASP A 67 -5.39 5.81 -18.22
CA ASP A 67 -5.72 7.24 -18.25
C ASP A 67 -5.41 7.91 -16.91
N LEU A 68 -5.71 7.23 -15.79
CA LEU A 68 -5.33 7.67 -14.45
C LEU A 68 -3.81 7.81 -14.34
N LEU A 69 -3.04 6.83 -14.83
CA LEU A 69 -1.58 6.86 -14.78
C LEU A 69 -1.01 7.99 -15.65
N LYS A 70 -1.47 8.12 -16.89
CA LYS A 70 -1.01 9.19 -17.79
C LYS A 70 -1.31 10.56 -17.20
N THR A 71 -2.50 10.74 -16.61
CA THR A 71 -2.89 11.99 -15.96
C THR A 71 -2.00 12.31 -14.77
N LEU A 72 -1.72 11.32 -13.90
CA LEU A 72 -0.82 11.48 -12.76
C LEU A 72 0.57 11.92 -13.21
N LEU A 73 1.14 11.25 -14.21
CA LEU A 73 2.50 11.54 -14.69
C LEU A 73 2.56 12.89 -15.42
N ASN A 74 1.52 13.26 -16.18
CA ASN A 74 1.42 14.58 -16.79
C ASN A 74 1.35 15.70 -15.73
N ARG A 75 0.56 15.53 -14.66
CA ARG A 75 0.53 16.46 -13.53
C ARG A 75 1.88 16.56 -12.84
N ALA A 76 2.59 15.44 -12.71
CA ALA A 76 3.93 15.42 -12.11
C ALA A 76 4.94 16.23 -12.95
N THR A 77 4.84 16.17 -14.29
CA THR A 77 5.67 16.99 -15.20
C THR A 77 5.46 18.49 -15.01
N SER A 78 4.21 18.92 -14.78
CA SER A 78 3.87 20.32 -14.55
C SER A 78 4.30 20.85 -13.18
N TYR A 79 4.72 19.98 -12.26
CA TYR A 79 5.11 20.36 -10.92
C TYR A 79 6.56 20.90 -10.90
N ASN A 80 6.71 22.19 -11.19
CA ASN A 80 7.99 22.87 -11.43
C ASN A 80 9.03 22.81 -10.29
N GLN A 81 8.66 22.39 -9.08
CA GLN A 81 9.57 22.38 -7.94
C GLN A 81 10.51 21.16 -7.90
N LEU A 82 10.21 20.09 -8.65
CA LEU A 82 10.98 18.85 -8.63
C LEU A 82 11.32 18.41 -10.05
N LYS A 83 12.61 18.29 -10.37
CA LYS A 83 13.05 17.68 -11.63
C LYS A 83 12.86 16.16 -11.57
N ILE A 84 11.77 15.67 -12.15
CA ILE A 84 11.47 14.24 -12.26
C ILE A 84 12.11 13.69 -13.54
N PRO A 85 12.86 12.57 -13.50
CA PRO A 85 13.47 11.98 -14.69
C PRO A 85 12.44 11.51 -15.72
N ASP A 86 12.72 11.69 -17.02
CA ASP A 86 11.84 11.24 -18.11
C ASP A 86 11.52 9.75 -18.05
N SER A 87 12.44 8.93 -17.53
CA SER A 87 12.21 7.50 -17.33
C SER A 87 11.08 7.22 -16.33
N VAL A 88 10.88 8.10 -15.35
CA VAL A 88 9.79 8.02 -14.35
C VAL A 88 8.49 8.58 -14.96
N LEU A 89 8.58 9.60 -15.80
CA LEU A 89 7.41 10.19 -16.46
C LEU A 89 6.86 9.32 -17.61
N ASN A 90 7.63 8.34 -18.08
CA ASN A 90 7.20 7.40 -19.10
C ASN A 90 6.30 6.30 -18.52
N TYR A 91 5.00 6.40 -18.76
CA TYR A 91 3.99 5.45 -18.27
C TYR A 91 4.29 3.98 -18.63
N LYS A 92 4.94 3.72 -19.78
CA LYS A 92 5.28 2.35 -20.21
C LYS A 92 6.24 1.65 -19.25
N ASN A 93 7.12 2.41 -18.62
CA ASN A 93 8.09 1.86 -17.67
C ASN A 93 7.43 1.34 -16.39
N TRP A 94 6.27 1.90 -16.02
CA TRP A 94 5.48 1.43 -14.88
C TRP A 94 4.70 0.15 -15.20
N LYS A 95 4.21 0.01 -16.44
CA LYS A 95 3.39 -1.13 -16.88
C LYS A 95 4.19 -2.43 -17.04
N VAL A 96 5.52 -2.38 -17.03
CA VAL A 96 6.40 -3.56 -17.14
C VAL A 96 6.99 -4.01 -15.79
N LEU A 97 6.63 -3.32 -14.70
CA LEU A 97 7.11 -3.67 -13.37
C LEU A 97 6.53 -5.02 -12.93
N LYS A 98 7.37 -5.83 -12.27
CA LYS A 98 6.93 -7.10 -11.66
C LYS A 98 6.61 -6.86 -10.21
N CYS A 99 5.36 -7.08 -9.83
CA CYS A 99 4.92 -7.07 -8.44
C CYS A 99 4.77 -8.53 -8.03
N LEU A 100 5.62 -8.99 -7.12
CA LEU A 100 5.58 -10.37 -6.65
C LEU A 100 5.28 -10.36 -5.17
N THR A 101 4.15 -10.94 -4.79
CA THR A 101 3.75 -11.15 -3.41
C THR A 101 3.84 -12.65 -3.09
N THR A 102 4.13 -13.00 -1.84
CA THR A 102 4.12 -14.38 -1.36
C THR A 102 3.05 -14.63 -0.31
N THR A 103 2.37 -13.59 0.16
CA THR A 103 1.28 -13.68 1.14
C THR A 103 -0.05 -13.27 0.53
N GLU A 104 -1.10 -14.02 0.86
CA GLU A 104 -2.48 -13.71 0.45
C GLU A 104 -3.07 -12.55 1.28
N LYS A 105 -2.62 -12.39 2.52
CA LYS A 105 -3.03 -11.31 3.42
C LYS A 105 -1.84 -10.48 3.85
N PHE A 106 -2.07 -9.19 4.09
CA PHE A 106 -1.12 -8.34 4.78
C PHE A 106 -1.00 -8.76 6.25
N ASP A 107 0.23 -8.74 6.76
CA ASP A 107 0.56 -9.01 8.15
C ASP A 107 0.48 -7.69 8.94
N GLN A 108 -0.58 -7.55 9.73
CA GLN A 108 -0.79 -6.38 10.59
C GLN A 108 0.37 -6.11 11.54
N ASN A 109 1.15 -7.12 11.94
CA ASN A 109 2.27 -6.95 12.86
C ASN A 109 3.45 -6.19 12.23
N LYS A 110 3.48 -6.09 10.88
CA LYS A 110 4.49 -5.32 10.14
C LYS A 110 4.12 -3.85 9.99
N ILE A 111 2.90 -3.47 10.39
CA ILE A 111 2.47 -2.08 10.44
C ILE A 111 2.77 -1.52 11.83
N LEU A 112 3.69 -0.55 11.87
CA LEU A 112 4.18 0.10 13.07
C LEU A 112 3.37 1.35 13.42
N THR A 113 2.54 1.86 12.50
CA THR A 113 1.67 3.01 12.74
C THR A 113 0.30 2.59 13.28
N SER A 114 -0.17 3.26 14.32
CA SER A 114 -1.52 3.06 14.86
C SER A 114 -2.63 3.66 13.98
N LYS A 115 -2.25 4.46 12.96
CA LYS A 115 -3.18 5.10 12.03
C LYS A 115 -3.59 4.20 10.87
N LEU A 116 -3.14 2.96 10.84
CA LEU A 116 -3.45 2.03 9.76
C LEU A 116 -3.88 0.68 10.34
N ARG A 117 -5.04 0.19 9.91
CA ARG A 117 -5.54 -1.13 10.27
C ARG A 117 -6.00 -1.89 9.04
N PHE A 118 -5.55 -3.13 8.94
CA PHE A 118 -6.02 -4.07 7.95
C PHE A 118 -7.30 -4.76 8.46
N VAL A 119 -8.35 -4.73 7.63
CA VAL A 119 -9.66 -5.33 7.94
C VAL A 119 -10.11 -6.22 6.78
N ASP A 120 -10.85 -7.28 7.08
CA ASP A 120 -11.40 -8.16 6.05
C ASP A 120 -12.66 -7.54 5.46
N SER A 121 -12.57 -7.04 4.22
CA SER A 121 -13.68 -6.32 3.56
C SER A 121 -14.95 -7.16 3.34
N LYS A 122 -14.87 -8.49 3.46
CA LYS A 122 -16.04 -9.39 3.39
C LYS A 122 -16.83 -9.44 4.69
N THR A 123 -16.28 -8.93 5.78
CA THR A 123 -16.95 -8.88 7.07
C THR A 123 -17.77 -7.61 7.16
N ASN A 124 -18.96 -7.69 7.76
CA ASN A 124 -19.83 -6.52 7.82
C ASN A 124 -19.22 -5.44 8.73
N HIS A 125 -19.00 -4.26 8.15
CA HIS A 125 -18.28 -3.15 8.76
C HIS A 125 -18.99 -1.83 8.43
N ASP A 126 -20.31 -1.77 8.73
CA ASP A 126 -21.24 -0.72 8.30
C ASP A 126 -20.79 0.73 8.60
N ASP A 127 -19.87 0.94 9.55
CA ASP A 127 -19.35 2.26 9.92
C ASP A 127 -17.93 2.56 9.39
N ILE A 128 -17.30 1.63 8.67
CA ILE A 128 -15.89 1.73 8.26
C ILE A 128 -15.77 2.04 6.77
N LYS A 129 -15.21 3.21 6.46
CA LYS A 129 -14.77 3.52 5.09
C LYS A 129 -13.49 2.74 4.78
N ILE A 130 -13.62 1.66 4.02
CA ILE A 130 -12.48 0.84 3.58
C ILE A 130 -11.80 1.49 2.37
N ILE A 131 -10.49 1.70 2.48
CA ILE A 131 -9.63 2.10 1.38
C ILE A 131 -9.09 0.83 0.72
N TYR A 132 -9.50 0.60 -0.52
CA TYR A 132 -8.98 -0.53 -1.28
C TYR A 132 -7.70 -0.12 -2.02
N ILE A 133 -6.55 -0.67 -1.62
CA ILE A 133 -5.30 -0.46 -2.36
C ILE A 133 -5.35 -1.36 -3.60
N LYS A 134 -5.56 -0.75 -4.76
CA LYS A 134 -5.58 -1.44 -6.06
C LYS A 134 -4.18 -1.77 -6.57
N GLY A 135 -3.19 -0.99 -6.17
CA GLY A 135 -1.82 -1.24 -6.62
C GLY A 135 -0.80 -0.34 -5.95
N ILE A 136 0.40 -0.87 -5.78
CA ILE A 136 1.59 -0.12 -5.35
C ILE A 136 2.71 -0.47 -6.31
N LEU A 137 3.24 0.52 -7.01
CA LEU A 137 4.33 0.32 -7.95
C LEU A 137 5.58 1.05 -7.48
N PHE A 138 6.73 0.39 -7.56
CA PHE A 138 8.02 0.98 -7.22
C PHE A 138 8.89 1.08 -8.49
N TYR A 139 9.32 2.29 -8.83
CA TYR A 139 10.25 2.55 -9.92
C TYR A 139 11.46 3.34 -9.39
N GLY A 140 12.55 2.65 -9.10
CA GLY A 140 13.70 3.24 -8.39
C GLY A 140 13.27 3.84 -7.05
N ASN A 141 13.48 5.15 -6.89
CA ASN A 141 13.08 5.93 -5.71
C ASN A 141 11.64 6.46 -5.80
N TYR A 142 10.88 6.17 -6.85
CA TYR A 142 9.51 6.67 -6.99
C TYR A 142 8.50 5.58 -6.68
N VAL A 143 7.36 5.98 -6.10
CA VAL A 143 6.28 5.08 -5.74
C VAL A 143 4.95 5.65 -6.19
N ILE A 144 4.15 4.83 -6.86
CA ILE A 144 2.75 5.13 -7.15
C ILE A 144 1.90 4.23 -6.27
N ILE A 145 0.97 4.81 -5.52
CA ILE A 145 -0.11 4.07 -4.85
C ILE A 145 -1.44 4.43 -5.50
N ILE A 146 -2.23 3.40 -5.79
CA ILE A 146 -3.58 3.53 -6.33
C ILE A 146 -4.56 3.02 -5.28
N THR A 147 -5.47 3.88 -4.87
CA THR A 147 -6.51 3.59 -3.89
C THR A 147 -7.88 3.78 -4.50
N ASN A 148 -8.87 3.02 -4.02
CA ASN A 148 -10.27 3.26 -4.31
C ASN A 148 -11.01 3.49 -2.98
N HIS A 149 -11.73 4.60 -2.86
CA HIS A 149 -12.52 4.92 -1.68
C HIS A 149 -13.96 4.46 -1.90
N GLY A 150 -14.44 3.51 -1.09
CA GLY A 150 -15.83 3.03 -1.19
C GLY A 150 -16.20 2.42 -2.54
N GLY A 151 -15.21 1.95 -3.30
CA GLY A 151 -15.42 1.24 -4.57
C GLY A 151 -15.65 2.12 -5.80
N THR A 152 -15.80 3.43 -5.66
CA THR A 152 -16.29 4.30 -6.75
C THR A 152 -15.23 5.12 -7.47
N ILE A 153 -14.25 5.70 -6.78
CA ILE A 153 -13.31 6.65 -7.39
C ILE A 153 -11.86 6.18 -7.18
N PRO A 154 -11.18 5.71 -8.25
CA PRO A 154 -9.75 5.45 -8.20
C PRO A 154 -8.98 6.77 -8.07
N ILE A 155 -8.04 6.78 -7.12
CA ILE A 155 -7.13 7.88 -6.84
C ILE A 155 -5.71 7.33 -6.94
N ALA A 156 -4.86 7.99 -7.71
CA ALA A 156 -3.44 7.72 -7.79
C ALA A 156 -2.65 8.83 -7.09
N ARG A 157 -1.63 8.45 -6.33
CA ARG A 157 -0.68 9.36 -5.68
C ARG A 157 0.74 8.96 -6.04
N LEU A 158 1.57 9.95 -6.38
CA LEU A 158 2.98 9.78 -6.67
C LEU A 158 3.83 10.30 -5.50
N TYR A 159 4.81 9.50 -5.08
CA TYR A 159 5.79 9.84 -4.05
C TYR A 159 7.21 9.65 -4.55
N LYS A 160 8.15 10.38 -3.94
CA LYS A 160 9.59 10.22 -4.11
C LYS A 160 10.23 9.88 -2.77
N LYS A 161 11.03 8.81 -2.76
CA LYS A 161 11.85 8.40 -1.63
C LYS A 161 13.08 9.30 -1.54
N GLU A 162 13.23 9.97 -0.40
CA GLU A 162 14.36 10.82 -0.03
C GLU A 162 14.89 10.33 1.33
N GLY A 163 16.00 9.59 1.30
CA GLY A 163 16.51 8.88 2.48
C GLY A 163 15.51 7.82 2.96
N GLN A 164 15.02 7.98 4.19
CA GLN A 164 14.02 7.09 4.79
C GLN A 164 12.57 7.54 4.51
N ASN A 165 12.37 8.76 4.01
CA ASN A 165 11.05 9.38 3.93
C ASN A 165 10.48 9.29 2.51
N TYR A 166 9.15 9.26 2.39
CA TYR A 166 8.46 9.38 1.11
C TYR A 166 7.80 10.75 0.99
N GLN A 167 8.34 11.62 0.15
CA GLN A 167 7.80 12.95 -0.13
C GLN A 167 6.68 12.83 -1.16
N PHE A 168 5.51 13.40 -0.83
CA PHE A 168 4.39 13.52 -1.77
C PHE A 168 4.75 14.45 -2.94
N ILE A 169 4.43 14.04 -4.16
CA ILE A 169 4.63 14.85 -5.38
C ILE A 169 3.29 15.39 -5.87
N THR A 170 2.36 14.48 -6.22
CA THR A 170 1.10 14.84 -6.87
C THR A 170 0.05 13.75 -6.70
N ILE A 171 -1.21 14.11 -6.97
CA ILE A 171 -2.40 13.26 -6.84
C ILE A 171 -3.34 13.52 -8.03
N THR A 172 -4.07 12.49 -8.43
CA THR A 172 -5.21 12.62 -9.34
C THR A 172 -6.25 11.56 -9.05
N SER A 173 -7.49 11.85 -9.39
CA SER A 173 -8.56 10.84 -9.50
C SER A 173 -8.94 10.57 -10.96
N TYR A 174 -9.71 9.51 -11.19
CA TYR A 174 -10.37 9.27 -12.47
C TYR A 174 -11.82 8.79 -12.28
N PRO A 175 -12.85 9.51 -12.77
CA PRO A 175 -12.76 10.83 -13.39
C PRO A 175 -12.20 11.89 -12.42
N PRO A 176 -11.69 13.03 -12.92
CA PRO A 176 -11.20 14.11 -12.07
C PRO A 176 -12.29 14.59 -11.11
N LEU A 177 -11.94 14.77 -9.84
CA LEU A 177 -12.86 15.32 -8.84
C LEU A 177 -12.77 16.85 -8.84
N GLY A 178 -13.73 17.54 -9.48
CA GLY A 178 -13.82 19.00 -9.40
C GLY A 178 -12.51 19.73 -9.72
N ASP A 179 -12.17 20.77 -8.96
CA ASP A 179 -11.01 21.67 -9.16
C ASP A 179 -9.62 21.02 -8.91
N GLU A 180 -9.41 19.76 -9.31
CA GLU A 180 -8.10 19.08 -9.28
C GLU A 180 -7.16 19.48 -10.44
#